data_AF-F0YLS0-F1
#
_entry.id   AF-F0YLS0-F1
#
_cell.length_a   1.000
_cell.length_b   1.000
_cell.length_c   1.000
_cell.angle_alpha   90.00
_cell.angle_beta   90.00
_cell.angle_gamma   90.00
#
_symmetry.space_group_name_H-M   'P 1'
#
loop_
_entity.id
_entity.type
_entity.pdbx_description
1 polymer ?
#
loop_
_entity_poly.entity_id
_entity_poly.type
_entity_poly.pdbx_seq_one_letter_code
_entity_poly.pdbx_strand_id
1 'polypeptide(L)'
;MARSSKIQRLLGPDWSIKFMKADGDCYYAAISAALENDFTVQALRDVVADACTEETLTMMRLAQRTGCGSYDHLRKIDDVEELKRRIRVTGGNTSAGQCVWACDFSIQTVAEHLGLAVLILDEAAPWGSQYVSILPDAPPDRVVCLQRTRRQHYNLLVRGETTFFDAADEDLGARWPAFGRRYGSGGGGDAPAAAEDAPAAKRRRR
;
A
#
# COMPACT_ATOMS: atom_id res chain seq x y z
N MET A 1 11.86 24.87 -22.83
CA MET A 1 10.81 24.50 -21.85
C MET A 1 11.20 23.18 -21.22
N ALA A 2 11.49 23.17 -19.91
CA ALA A 2 11.80 21.93 -19.21
C ALA A 2 10.56 21.02 -19.21
N ARG A 3 10.72 19.75 -19.59
CA ARG A 3 9.62 18.77 -19.51
C ARG A 3 9.32 18.53 -18.04
N SER A 4 8.17 19.01 -17.58
CA SER A 4 7.65 18.68 -16.25
C SER A 4 7.48 17.17 -16.12
N SER A 5 7.91 16.62 -14.99
CA SER A 5 7.85 15.17 -14.76
C SER A 5 6.38 14.70 -14.71
N LYS A 6 6.14 13.40 -14.97
CA LYS A 6 4.79 12.83 -14.88
C LYS A 6 4.14 13.08 -13.51
N ILE A 7 4.94 13.03 -12.44
CA ILE A 7 4.49 13.32 -11.07
C ILE A 7 4.04 14.76 -10.93
N GLN A 8 4.83 15.72 -11.41
CA GLN A 8 4.46 17.13 -11.33
C GLN A 8 3.18 17.45 -12.11
N ARG A 9 2.95 16.75 -13.23
CA ARG A 9 1.70 16.86 -13.98
C ARG A 9 0.47 16.29 -13.24
N LEU A 10 0.68 15.29 -12.39
CA LEU A 10 -0.40 14.61 -11.67
C LEU A 10 -0.71 15.28 -10.33
N LEU A 11 0.34 15.66 -9.59
CA LEU A 11 0.25 16.12 -8.22
C LEU A 11 0.57 17.61 -8.05
N GLY A 12 1.10 18.26 -9.08
CA GLY A 12 1.50 19.67 -9.03
C GLY A 12 3.01 19.89 -8.94
N PRO A 13 3.47 21.13 -9.15
CA PRO A 13 4.90 21.45 -9.37
C PRO A 13 5.79 21.15 -8.17
N ASP A 14 5.26 21.22 -6.96
CA ASP A 14 6.01 21.05 -5.71
C ASP A 14 6.28 19.59 -5.34
N TRP A 15 5.71 18.65 -6.11
CA TRP A 15 5.90 17.23 -5.88
C TRP A 15 7.11 16.67 -6.62
N SER A 16 7.86 15.82 -5.94
CA SER A 16 8.98 15.09 -6.51
C SER A 16 9.07 13.65 -5.99
N ILE A 17 9.96 12.86 -6.60
CA ILE A 17 10.21 11.48 -6.21
C ILE A 17 11.55 11.42 -5.49
N LYS A 18 11.55 10.87 -4.28
CA LYS A 18 12.76 10.38 -3.61
C LYS A 18 12.91 8.90 -3.96
N PHE A 19 13.87 8.60 -4.83
CA PHE A 19 14.10 7.24 -5.33
C PHE A 19 14.64 6.32 -4.24
N MET A 20 13.95 5.20 -4.03
CA MET A 20 14.44 4.14 -3.15
C MET A 20 15.34 3.19 -3.92
N LYS A 21 16.28 2.55 -3.21
CA LYS A 21 17.09 1.48 -3.78
C LYS A 21 16.18 0.37 -4.30
N ALA A 22 16.42 -0.09 -5.52
CA ALA A 22 15.63 -1.11 -6.19
C ALA A 22 15.98 -2.52 -5.69
N ASP A 23 15.60 -2.80 -4.44
CA ASP A 23 15.67 -4.12 -3.82
C ASP A 23 14.34 -4.50 -3.17
N GLY A 24 14.29 -5.67 -2.54
CA GLY A 24 13.08 -6.18 -1.89
C GLY A 24 12.63 -5.38 -0.66
N ASP A 25 13.38 -4.36 -0.24
CA ASP A 25 13.08 -3.51 0.91
C ASP A 25 12.45 -2.17 0.52
N CYS A 26 12.28 -1.86 -0.76
CA CYS A 26 11.89 -0.53 -1.24
C CYS A 26 10.66 0.09 -0.55
N TYR A 27 9.64 -0.72 -0.22
CA TYR A 27 8.49 -0.26 0.57
C TYR A 27 8.88 0.15 1.99
N TYR A 28 9.52 -0.76 2.74
CA TYR A 28 9.95 -0.51 4.12
C TYR A 28 10.96 0.65 4.20
N ALA A 29 11.86 0.74 3.22
CA ALA A 29 12.82 1.84 3.11
C ALA A 29 12.11 3.17 2.84
N ALA A 30 11.04 3.18 2.03
CA ALA A 30 10.24 4.38 1.81
C ALA A 30 9.52 4.84 3.08
N ILE A 31 8.90 3.92 3.83
CA ILE A 31 8.24 4.24 5.10
C ILE A 31 9.24 4.74 6.14
N SER A 32 10.36 4.02 6.31
CA SER A 32 11.45 4.42 7.20
C SER A 32 11.97 5.82 6.86
N ALA A 33 12.26 6.08 5.58
CA ALA A 33 12.73 7.38 5.13
C ALA A 33 11.66 8.48 5.22
N ALA A 34 10.38 8.14 5.14
CA ALA A 34 9.28 9.08 5.29
C ALA A 34 9.14 9.57 6.72
N LEU A 35 9.30 8.65 7.67
CA LEU A 35 9.24 8.88 9.12
C LEU A 35 10.62 9.17 9.71
N GLU A 36 11.49 9.84 8.95
CA GLU A 36 12.81 10.31 9.41
C GLU A 36 13.72 9.24 10.05
N ASN A 37 13.49 7.96 9.71
CA ASN A 37 14.16 6.78 10.27
C ASN A 37 13.83 6.49 11.73
N ASP A 38 12.66 6.95 12.23
CA ASP A 38 12.10 6.55 13.53
C ASP A 38 11.99 5.01 13.64
N PHE A 39 11.78 4.34 12.51
CA PHE A 39 11.71 2.88 12.39
C PHE A 39 12.72 2.38 11.37
N THR A 40 13.42 1.30 11.70
CA THR A 40 14.33 0.63 10.75
C THR A 40 13.55 -0.28 9.80
N VAL A 41 14.13 -0.58 8.63
CA VAL A 41 13.59 -1.59 7.70
C VAL A 41 13.36 -2.93 8.39
N GLN A 42 14.29 -3.35 9.25
CA GLN A 42 14.16 -4.63 9.97
C GLN A 42 12.98 -4.59 10.96
N ALA A 43 12.83 -3.50 11.73
CA ALA A 43 11.71 -3.37 12.66
C ALA A 43 10.35 -3.46 11.94
N LEU A 44 10.21 -2.82 10.78
CA LEU A 44 8.98 -2.91 9.98
C LEU A 44 8.74 -4.31 9.43
N ARG A 45 9.80 -5.03 9.01
CA ARG A 45 9.69 -6.44 8.62
C ARG A 45 9.30 -7.34 9.78
N ASP A 46 9.83 -7.09 10.97
CA ASP A 46 9.52 -7.83 12.18
C ASP A 46 8.04 -7.66 12.55
N VAL A 47 7.49 -6.43 12.47
CA VAL A 47 6.06 -6.15 12.63
C VAL A 47 5.20 -7.00 11.69
N VAL A 48 5.56 -7.05 10.40
CA VAL A 48 4.81 -7.85 9.42
C VAL A 48 4.92 -9.35 9.70
N ALA A 49 6.12 -9.82 10.06
CA ALA A 49 6.33 -11.23 10.40
C ALA A 49 5.53 -11.62 11.66
N ASP A 50 5.55 -10.79 12.71
CA ASP A 50 4.84 -11.09 13.96
C ASP A 50 3.31 -11.12 13.76
N ALA A 51 2.79 -10.36 12.80
CA ALA A 51 1.37 -10.39 12.44
C ALA A 51 0.95 -11.60 11.60
N CYS A 52 1.89 -12.37 11.03
CA CYS A 52 1.54 -13.54 10.21
C CYS A 52 0.93 -14.67 11.04
N THR A 53 -0.20 -15.17 10.59
CA THR A 53 -0.89 -16.33 11.13
C THR A 53 -1.00 -17.46 10.10
N GLU A 54 -1.46 -18.64 10.52
CA GLU A 54 -1.79 -19.73 9.59
C GLU A 54 -2.88 -19.32 8.59
N GLU A 55 -3.81 -18.44 9.00
CA GLU A 55 -4.80 -17.86 8.11
C GLU A 55 -4.15 -16.96 7.06
N THR A 56 -3.19 -16.10 7.45
CA THR A 56 -2.41 -15.29 6.51
C THR A 56 -1.73 -16.17 5.47
N LEU A 57 -1.03 -17.23 5.89
CA LEU A 57 -0.35 -18.16 4.98
C LEU A 57 -1.36 -18.84 4.04
N THR A 58 -2.53 -19.23 4.55
CA THR A 58 -3.60 -19.87 3.77
C THR A 58 -4.12 -18.93 2.68
N MET A 59 -4.38 -17.67 3.03
CA MET A 59 -4.85 -16.64 2.08
C MET A 59 -3.80 -16.32 1.02
N MET A 60 -2.54 -16.20 1.41
CA MET A 60 -1.44 -15.96 0.47
C MET A 60 -1.24 -17.17 -0.48
N ARG A 61 -1.38 -18.40 0.00
CA ARG A 61 -1.36 -19.62 -0.84
C ARG A 61 -2.54 -19.67 -1.80
N LEU A 62 -3.72 -19.20 -1.39
CA LEU A 62 -4.87 -19.10 -2.30
C LEU A 62 -4.57 -18.12 -3.44
N ALA A 63 -4.04 -16.93 -3.14
CA ALA A 63 -3.63 -15.96 -4.15
C ALA A 63 -2.53 -16.51 -5.10
N GLN A 64 -1.60 -17.30 -4.56
CA GLN A 64 -0.60 -18.01 -5.35
C GLN A 64 -1.26 -18.99 -6.36
N ARG A 65 -2.25 -19.77 -5.91
CA ARG A 65 -2.96 -20.76 -6.75
C ARG A 65 -3.81 -20.11 -7.84
N THR A 66 -4.27 -18.87 -7.64
CA THR A 66 -4.97 -18.11 -8.70
C THR A 66 -4.02 -17.51 -9.75
N GLY A 67 -2.73 -17.86 -9.71
CA GLY A 67 -1.74 -17.43 -10.70
C GLY A 67 -1.12 -16.06 -10.44
N CYS A 68 -1.25 -15.53 -9.23
CA CYS A 68 -0.58 -14.28 -8.86
C CYS A 68 0.92 -14.57 -8.64
N GLY A 69 1.74 -14.34 -9.67
CA GLY A 69 3.18 -14.66 -9.67
C GLY A 69 4.00 -14.00 -8.55
N SER A 70 3.49 -12.91 -7.95
CA SER A 70 4.10 -12.28 -6.78
C SER A 70 4.25 -13.22 -5.58
N TYR A 71 3.46 -14.30 -5.52
CA TYR A 71 3.44 -15.27 -4.43
C TYR A 71 4.15 -16.60 -4.75
N ASP A 72 4.88 -16.71 -5.87
CA ASP A 72 5.53 -17.97 -6.24
C ASP A 72 6.57 -18.48 -5.23
N HIS A 73 7.13 -17.58 -4.42
CA HIS A 73 8.04 -17.93 -3.33
C HIS A 73 7.37 -18.80 -2.24
N LEU A 74 6.05 -18.73 -2.09
CA LEU A 74 5.30 -19.53 -1.11
C LEU A 74 5.28 -21.02 -1.42
N ARG A 75 5.63 -21.44 -2.65
CA ARG A 75 5.68 -22.87 -3.03
C ARG A 75 6.69 -23.68 -2.19
N LYS A 76 7.65 -22.99 -1.56
CA LYS A 76 8.71 -23.57 -0.73
C LYS A 76 8.55 -23.25 0.76
N ILE A 77 7.41 -22.72 1.16
CA ILE A 77 7.12 -22.35 2.54
C ILE A 77 6.08 -23.34 3.06
N ASP A 78 6.46 -24.12 4.07
CA ASP A 78 5.65 -25.23 4.59
C ASP A 78 4.67 -24.78 5.69
N ASP A 79 5.11 -23.87 6.55
CA ASP A 79 4.37 -23.40 7.73
C ASP A 79 4.53 -21.88 7.95
N VAL A 80 3.74 -21.33 8.88
CA VAL A 80 3.76 -19.91 9.19
C VAL A 80 5.11 -19.47 9.75
N GLU A 81 5.82 -20.31 10.49
CA GLU A 81 7.12 -19.94 11.09
C GLU A 81 8.21 -19.78 10.03
N GLU A 82 8.20 -20.58 8.96
CA GLU A 82 9.04 -20.37 7.78
C GLU A 82 8.65 -19.09 7.03
N LEU A 83 7.35 -18.78 6.89
CA LEU A 83 6.90 -17.52 6.31
C LEU A 83 7.47 -16.32 7.10
N LYS A 84 7.33 -16.35 8.43
CA LYS A 84 7.86 -15.30 9.31
C LYS A 84 9.36 -15.13 9.15
N ARG A 85 10.12 -16.24 9.15
CA ARG A 85 11.58 -16.19 8.92
C ARG A 85 11.91 -15.55 7.57
N ARG A 86 11.18 -15.90 6.51
CA ARG A 86 11.38 -15.35 5.16
C ARG A 86 11.03 -13.87 5.03
N ILE A 87 9.98 -13.41 5.72
CA ILE A 87 9.61 -11.99 5.75
C ILE A 87 10.69 -11.16 6.44
N ARG A 88 11.34 -11.68 7.50
CA ARG A 88 12.42 -10.98 8.19
C ARG A 88 13.71 -10.83 7.38
N VAL A 89 13.86 -11.55 6.26
CA VAL A 89 15.04 -11.43 5.40
C VAL A 89 15.00 -10.12 4.61
N THR A 90 16.02 -9.28 4.80
CA THR A 90 16.20 -8.03 4.04
C THR A 90 16.66 -8.30 2.61
N GLY A 91 16.16 -7.51 1.66
CA GLY A 91 16.60 -7.51 0.27
C GLY A 91 17.97 -6.87 0.06
N GLY A 92 18.40 -5.97 0.94
CA GLY A 92 19.69 -5.29 0.83
C GLY A 92 20.93 -6.21 0.86
N ASN A 93 20.81 -7.39 1.50
CA ASN A 93 21.90 -8.33 1.76
C ASN A 93 21.73 -9.69 1.07
N THR A 94 20.72 -9.85 0.21
CA THR A 94 20.40 -11.16 -0.38
C THR A 94 20.23 -11.09 -1.90
N SER A 95 20.38 -12.24 -2.56
CA SER A 95 20.17 -12.35 -4.00
C SER A 95 18.69 -12.22 -4.36
N ALA A 96 18.41 -11.82 -5.61
CA ALA A 96 17.05 -11.69 -6.12
C ALA A 96 16.23 -12.97 -5.86
N GLY A 97 15.06 -12.81 -5.22
CA GLY A 97 14.15 -13.91 -4.89
C GLY A 97 14.37 -14.58 -3.51
N GLN A 98 15.31 -14.09 -2.69
CA GLN A 98 15.53 -14.64 -1.33
C GLN A 98 14.71 -13.94 -0.23
N CYS A 99 14.30 -12.69 -0.44
CA CYS A 99 13.44 -11.93 0.46
C CYS A 99 12.00 -11.88 -0.06
N VAL A 100 11.05 -11.81 0.88
CA VAL A 100 9.64 -11.55 0.55
C VAL A 100 9.46 -10.05 0.36
N TRP A 101 8.91 -9.67 -0.79
CA TRP A 101 8.57 -8.28 -1.10
C TRP A 101 7.28 -7.89 -0.39
N ALA A 102 7.14 -6.61 -0.05
CA ALA A 102 5.91 -6.11 0.56
C ALA A 102 4.71 -6.35 -0.39
N CYS A 103 3.68 -6.99 0.15
CA CYS A 103 2.39 -7.20 -0.51
C CYS A 103 1.30 -6.41 0.24
N ASP A 104 0.05 -6.50 -0.23
CA ASP A 104 -1.07 -5.75 0.37
C ASP A 104 -1.21 -6.02 1.87
N PHE A 105 -1.01 -7.27 2.32
CA PHE A 105 -0.96 -7.62 3.74
C PHE A 105 0.14 -6.85 4.48
N SER A 106 1.37 -6.85 3.95
CA SER A 106 2.50 -6.14 4.57
C SER A 106 2.23 -4.64 4.71
N ILE A 107 1.62 -4.04 3.68
CA ILE A 107 1.36 -2.61 3.67
C ILE A 107 0.25 -2.25 4.66
N GLN A 108 -0.82 -3.04 4.71
CA GLN A 108 -1.91 -2.87 5.68
C GLN A 108 -1.41 -3.04 7.12
N THR A 109 -0.64 -4.10 7.40
CA THR A 109 -0.11 -4.34 8.75
C THR A 109 0.76 -3.20 9.25
N VAL A 110 1.65 -2.67 8.40
CA VAL A 110 2.49 -1.52 8.78
C VAL A 110 1.65 -0.26 8.95
N ALA A 111 0.67 -0.01 8.09
CA ALA A 111 -0.26 1.10 8.20
C ALA A 111 -1.03 1.08 9.53
N GLU A 112 -1.57 -0.10 9.91
CA GLU A 112 -2.27 -0.29 11.19
C GLU A 112 -1.33 -0.13 12.39
N HIS A 113 -0.17 -0.78 12.37
CA HIS A 113 0.77 -0.74 13.47
C HIS A 113 1.26 0.68 13.78
N LEU A 114 1.44 1.51 12.74
CA LEU A 114 1.93 2.87 12.87
C LEU A 114 0.82 3.93 12.93
N GLY A 115 -0.46 3.55 12.84
CA GLY A 115 -1.56 4.52 12.75
C GLY A 115 -1.43 5.47 11.56
N LEU A 116 -1.01 4.93 10.40
CA LEU A 116 -0.61 5.71 9.24
C LEU A 116 -1.46 5.40 8.00
N ALA A 117 -1.92 6.42 7.29
CA ALA A 117 -2.47 6.23 5.94
C ALA A 117 -1.35 6.15 4.90
N VAL A 118 -1.38 5.13 4.04
CA VAL A 118 -0.48 4.98 2.90
C VAL A 118 -1.23 5.29 1.61
N LEU A 119 -0.87 6.38 0.95
CA LEU A 119 -1.46 6.82 -0.32
C LEU A 119 -0.52 6.43 -1.46
N ILE A 120 -0.96 5.55 -2.35
CA ILE A 120 -0.13 5.04 -3.44
C ILE A 120 -0.63 5.61 -4.76
N LEU A 121 0.28 6.19 -5.53
CA LEU A 121 0.11 6.49 -6.95
C LEU A 121 0.65 5.32 -7.77
N ASP A 122 -0.25 4.49 -8.29
CA ASP A 122 0.07 3.28 -9.06
C ASP A 122 0.20 3.57 -10.56
N GLU A 123 1.41 3.41 -11.09
CA GLU A 123 1.69 3.61 -12.51
C GLU A 123 1.30 2.45 -13.41
N ALA A 124 1.06 1.28 -12.84
CA ALA A 124 0.55 0.13 -13.58
C ALA A 124 -0.96 0.24 -13.82
N ALA A 125 -1.67 0.99 -12.97
CA ALA A 125 -3.11 1.16 -13.07
C ALA A 125 -3.53 1.99 -14.29
N PRO A 126 -4.69 1.68 -14.89
CA PRO A 126 -5.32 2.52 -15.91
C PRO A 126 -5.51 3.95 -15.42
N TRP A 127 -5.56 4.90 -16.37
CA TRP A 127 -5.82 6.31 -16.06
C TRP A 127 -7.12 6.47 -15.27
N GLY A 128 -7.10 7.28 -14.20
CA GLY A 128 -8.23 7.49 -13.31
C GLY A 128 -8.31 6.51 -12.12
N SER A 129 -7.64 5.36 -12.19
CA SER A 129 -7.62 4.35 -11.11
C SER A 129 -6.27 4.26 -10.39
N GLN A 130 -5.42 5.28 -10.56
CA GLN A 130 -4.03 5.28 -10.09
C GLN A 130 -3.91 5.61 -8.60
N TYR A 131 -4.95 6.13 -7.98
CA TYR A 131 -4.92 6.63 -6.60
C TYR A 131 -5.48 5.56 -5.65
N VAL A 132 -4.58 4.81 -5.03
CA VAL A 132 -4.90 3.78 -4.05
C VAL A 132 -4.71 4.34 -2.65
N SER A 133 -5.66 4.10 -1.75
CA SER A 133 -5.57 4.50 -0.33
C SER A 133 -5.60 3.23 0.53
N ILE A 134 -4.60 3.07 1.37
CA ILE A 134 -4.53 2.03 2.40
C ILE A 134 -4.65 2.76 3.73
N LEU A 135 -5.75 2.51 4.43
CA LEU A 135 -6.15 3.27 5.60
C LEU A 135 -6.17 2.34 6.82
N PRO A 136 -5.62 2.76 7.97
CA PRO A 136 -5.80 2.02 9.20
C PRO A 136 -7.26 2.10 9.65
N ASP A 137 -7.65 1.19 10.54
CA ASP A 137 -9.00 1.16 11.11
C ASP A 137 -9.26 2.39 11.99
N ALA A 138 -8.28 2.74 12.82
CA ALA A 138 -8.28 3.99 13.56
C ALA A 138 -8.00 5.18 12.63
N PRO A 139 -8.49 6.40 12.95
CA PRO A 139 -8.07 7.60 12.25
C PRO A 139 -6.55 7.74 12.26
N PRO A 140 -5.89 7.94 11.10
CA PRO A 140 -4.46 8.11 11.04
C PRO A 140 -4.07 9.51 11.52
N ASP A 141 -2.94 9.61 12.21
CA ASP A 141 -2.35 10.92 12.56
C ASP A 141 -1.39 11.41 11.46
N ARG A 142 -0.89 10.48 10.63
CA ARG A 142 0.11 10.73 9.61
C ARG A 142 -0.26 10.06 8.30
N VAL A 143 0.19 10.66 7.20
CA VAL A 143 -0.05 10.17 5.84
C VAL A 143 1.29 10.12 5.10
N VAL A 144 1.58 9.00 4.42
CA VAL A 144 2.74 8.86 3.54
C VAL A 144 2.28 8.60 2.12
N CYS A 145 2.87 9.32 1.17
CA CYS A 145 2.57 9.17 -0.25
C CYS A 145 3.68 8.36 -0.94
N LEU A 146 3.32 7.32 -1.68
CA LEU A 146 4.24 6.46 -2.41
C LEU A 146 3.92 6.45 -3.90
N GLN A 147 4.93 6.28 -4.73
CA GLN A 147 4.78 5.90 -6.13
C GLN A 147 5.02 4.40 -6.23
N ARG A 148 4.07 3.65 -6.81
CA ARG A 148 4.30 2.27 -7.23
C ARG A 148 4.54 2.23 -8.73
N THR A 149 5.74 1.82 -9.13
CA THR A 149 6.10 1.72 -10.55
C THR A 149 5.48 0.47 -11.19
N ARG A 150 5.52 0.39 -12.52
CA ARG A 150 5.06 -0.80 -13.28
C ARG A 150 5.77 -2.11 -12.90
N ARG A 151 6.98 -2.02 -12.32
CA ARG A 151 7.77 -3.16 -11.86
C ARG A 151 7.53 -3.49 -10.38
N GLN A 152 6.46 -2.96 -9.77
CA GLN A 152 6.11 -3.16 -8.36
C GLN A 152 7.17 -2.62 -7.37
N HIS A 153 8.02 -1.70 -7.82
CA HIS A 153 8.98 -0.98 -6.97
C HIS A 153 8.33 0.29 -6.39
N TYR A 154 8.58 0.55 -5.11
CA TYR A 154 8.06 1.72 -4.39
C TYR A 154 9.10 2.83 -4.28
N ASN A 155 8.69 4.07 -4.55
CA ASN A 155 9.45 5.27 -4.22
C ASN A 155 8.64 6.17 -3.30
N LEU A 156 9.31 7.03 -2.54
CA LEU A 156 8.65 8.03 -1.71
C LEU A 156 8.28 9.25 -2.55
N LEU A 157 7.05 9.71 -2.44
CA LEU A 157 6.60 10.99 -2.98
C LEU A 157 6.74 12.06 -1.90
N VAL A 158 7.35 13.19 -2.25
CA VAL A 158 7.61 14.30 -1.34
C VAL A 158 7.05 15.59 -1.93
N ARG A 159 6.58 16.50 -1.06
CA ARG A 159 6.11 17.84 -1.44
C ARG A 159 7.05 18.88 -0.82
N GLY A 160 7.90 19.50 -1.64
CA GLY A 160 9.07 20.24 -1.14
C GLY A 160 9.99 19.34 -0.32
N GLU A 161 10.23 19.70 0.94
CA GLU A 161 11.00 18.89 1.91
C GLU A 161 10.12 17.96 2.76
N THR A 162 8.80 18.04 2.60
CA THR A 162 7.84 17.28 3.42
C THR A 162 7.74 15.83 2.93
N THR A 163 7.97 14.88 3.85
CA THR A 163 7.97 13.44 3.58
C THR A 163 6.77 12.68 4.16
N PHE A 164 6.06 13.27 5.12
CA PHE A 164 4.78 12.80 5.64
C PHE A 164 3.85 14.00 5.88
N PHE A 165 2.55 13.75 5.91
CA PHE A 165 1.53 14.80 5.96
C PHE A 165 0.55 14.55 7.10
N ASP A 166 -0.13 15.61 7.52
CA ASP A 166 -1.26 15.51 8.45
C ASP A 166 -2.47 14.88 7.75
N ALA A 167 -3.28 14.12 8.49
CA ALA A 167 -4.49 13.52 7.93
C ALA A 167 -5.56 14.56 7.53
N ALA A 168 -5.50 15.76 8.09
CA ALA A 168 -6.34 16.90 7.73
C ALA A 168 -5.88 17.64 6.46
N ASP A 169 -4.85 17.19 5.76
CA ASP A 169 -4.38 17.82 4.52
C ASP A 169 -5.45 17.69 3.40
N GLU A 170 -6.17 18.78 3.15
CA GLU A 170 -7.26 18.84 2.18
C GLU A 170 -6.80 18.57 0.74
N ASP A 171 -5.56 18.95 0.41
CA ASP A 171 -4.98 18.75 -0.92
C ASP A 171 -4.74 17.27 -1.21
N LEU A 172 -4.42 16.47 -0.17
CA LEU A 172 -4.40 15.01 -0.29
C LEU A 172 -5.80 14.43 -0.47
N GLY A 173 -6.79 14.92 0.27
CA GLY A 173 -8.19 14.49 0.17
C GLY A 173 -8.76 14.68 -1.24
N ALA A 174 -8.44 15.80 -1.89
CA ALA A 174 -8.85 16.09 -3.26
C ALA A 174 -8.22 15.14 -4.29
N ARG A 175 -6.99 14.67 -4.06
CA ARG A 175 -6.25 13.81 -5.00
C ARG A 175 -6.46 12.32 -4.78
N TRP A 176 -6.69 11.90 -3.53
CA TRP A 176 -7.03 10.53 -3.17
C TRP A 176 -8.49 10.45 -2.68
N PRO A 177 -9.47 10.23 -3.58
CA PRO A 177 -10.88 10.33 -3.22
C PRO A 177 -11.31 9.37 -2.11
N ALA A 178 -10.72 8.18 -2.01
CA ALA A 178 -11.04 7.24 -0.94
C ALA A 178 -10.57 7.75 0.44
N PHE A 179 -9.40 8.39 0.50
CA PHE A 179 -8.91 9.08 1.69
C PHE A 179 -9.78 10.30 2.02
N GLY A 180 -10.04 11.16 1.04
CA GLY A 180 -10.87 12.36 1.21
C GLY A 180 -12.30 12.06 1.67
N ARG A 181 -12.90 10.95 1.22
CA ARG A 181 -14.24 10.53 1.71
C ARG A 181 -14.25 10.16 3.19
N ARG A 182 -13.16 9.59 3.71
CA ARG A 182 -13.10 9.10 5.11
C ARG A 182 -12.63 10.18 6.09
N TYR A 183 -11.72 11.06 5.65
CA TYR A 183 -11.03 12.00 6.53
C TYR A 183 -11.03 13.45 6.05
N GLY A 184 -11.58 13.74 4.86
CA GLY A 184 -11.69 15.12 4.36
C GLY A 184 -12.71 15.93 5.15
N SER A 185 -12.46 17.24 5.26
CA SER A 185 -13.21 18.25 6.01
C SER A 185 -14.68 18.46 5.58
N GLY A 186 -15.23 17.64 4.68
CA GLY A 186 -16.58 17.79 4.11
C GLY A 186 -17.43 16.51 4.01
N GLY A 187 -17.07 15.42 4.70
CA GLY A 187 -17.69 14.09 4.54
C GLY A 187 -18.68 13.64 5.62
N GLY A 188 -19.47 14.55 6.21
CA GLY A 188 -20.70 14.14 6.87
C GLY A 188 -21.76 13.82 5.81
N GLY A 189 -22.05 12.54 5.55
CA GLY A 189 -23.12 12.18 4.61
C GLY A 189 -23.14 10.72 4.19
N ASP A 190 -23.98 9.95 4.89
CA ASP A 190 -24.69 8.73 4.46
C ASP A 190 -23.88 7.50 4.02
N ALA A 191 -23.84 6.54 4.94
CA ALA A 191 -23.83 5.14 4.59
C ALA A 191 -24.98 4.86 3.59
N PRO A 192 -24.74 4.15 2.47
CA PRO A 192 -25.84 3.72 1.63
C PRO A 192 -26.73 2.80 2.47
N ALA A 193 -27.97 3.23 2.69
CA ALA A 193 -29.03 2.39 3.21
C ALA A 193 -29.04 1.07 2.44
N ALA A 194 -29.04 -0.04 3.18
CA ALA A 194 -29.22 -1.37 2.62
C ALA A 194 -30.43 -1.35 1.69
N ALA A 195 -30.20 -1.61 0.41
CA ALA A 195 -31.28 -1.79 -0.55
C ALA A 195 -32.06 -3.05 -0.14
N GLU A 196 -33.26 -2.82 0.39
CA GLU A 196 -34.27 -3.84 0.63
C GLU A 196 -34.63 -4.59 -0.66
N ASP A 197 -35.02 -5.84 -0.46
CA ASP A 197 -35.36 -6.86 -1.46
C ASP A 197 -36.19 -6.36 -2.66
N ALA A 198 -35.69 -6.65 -3.86
CA ALA A 198 -36.49 -6.61 -5.09
C ALA A 198 -37.11 -8.00 -5.35
N PRO A 199 -38.43 -8.09 -5.68
CA PRO A 199 -39.14 -9.35 -5.80
C PRO A 199 -38.84 -10.11 -7.10
N ALA A 200 -38.91 -11.43 -6.98
CA ALA A 200 -38.65 -12.43 -8.02
C ALA A 200 -39.42 -12.18 -9.34
N ALA A 201 -38.67 -11.95 -10.43
CA ALA A 201 -39.21 -11.92 -11.79
C ALA A 201 -39.42 -13.34 -12.34
N LYS A 202 -40.67 -13.64 -12.69
CA LYS A 202 -41.16 -14.91 -13.26
C LYS A 202 -40.44 -15.29 -14.56
N ARG A 203 -39.90 -16.51 -14.60
CA ARG A 203 -39.54 -17.25 -15.82
C ARG A 203 -40.71 -17.30 -16.80
N ARG A 204 -40.51 -16.81 -18.02
CA ARG A 204 -41.31 -17.21 -19.19
C ARG A 204 -40.46 -18.12 -20.06
N ARG A 205 -40.89 -19.39 -20.15
CA ARG A 205 -40.48 -20.35 -21.17
C ARG A 205 -40.99 -19.87 -22.54
N ARG A 206 -40.14 -19.96 -23.55
CA ARG A 206 -40.48 -20.46 -24.88
C ARG A 206 -39.20 -20.93 -25.56
#